data_AF-A0AAJ2H776-F1
#
_entry.id   AF-A0AAJ2H776-F1
#
_cell.length_a   1.000
_cell.length_b   1.000
_cell.length_c   1.000
_cell.angle_alpha   90.00
_cell.angle_beta   90.00
_cell.angle_gamma   90.00
#
_symmetry.space_group_name_H-M   'P 1'
#
loop_
_entity.id
_entity.type
_entity.pdbx_description
1 polymer ?
#
loop_
_entity_poly.entity_id
_entity_poly.type
_entity_poly.pdbx_seq_one_letter_code
_entity_poly.pdbx_strand_id
1 'polypeptide(L)' 'MKTPTLPVPFECSEGFSMGWSFADDWLLQGGSPDAESPDGQQEDWYSGFFARCNEAKLGKDIQTVELA' A
#
# COMPACT_ATOMS: atom_id res chain seq x y z
N MET A 1 -9.14 11.55 -1.72
CA MET A 1 -8.38 10.30 -1.55
C MET A 1 -9.14 9.20 -2.24
N LYS A 2 -8.48 8.38 -3.06
CA LYS A 2 -9.07 7.21 -3.71
C LYS A 2 -9.22 6.11 -2.66
N THR A 3 -10.28 5.33 -2.72
CA THR A 3 -10.48 4.19 -1.81
C THR A 3 -9.45 3.10 -2.15
N PRO A 4 -8.67 2.59 -1.18
CA PRO A 4 -7.73 1.49 -1.41
C PRO A 4 -8.43 0.22 -1.90
N THR A 5 -7.75 -0.60 -2.72
CA THR A 5 -8.31 -1.88 -3.20
C THR A 5 -8.40 -2.92 -2.10
N LEU A 6 -7.48 -2.87 -1.13
CA LEU A 6 -7.58 -3.63 0.10
C LEU A 6 -7.94 -2.71 1.27
N PRO A 7 -8.94 -3.08 2.09
CA PRO A 7 -9.33 -2.27 3.24
C PRO A 7 -8.12 -2.07 4.17
N VAL A 8 -7.96 -0.83 4.62
CA VAL A 8 -6.96 -0.50 5.63
C VAL A 8 -7.29 -1.27 6.93
N PRO A 9 -6.30 -1.86 7.61
CA PRO A 9 -6.50 -2.49 8.92
C PRO A 9 -7.27 -1.62 9.91
N PHE A 10 -8.20 -2.24 10.65
CA PHE A 10 -8.98 -1.58 11.70
C PHE A 10 -8.07 -1.16 12.87
N GLU A 11 -8.39 -0.04 13.54
CA GLU A 11 -7.62 0.51 14.68
C GLU A 11 -6.15 0.84 14.38
N CYS A 12 -5.85 1.27 13.14
CA CYS A 12 -4.55 1.84 12.83
C CYS A 12 -4.53 3.37 13.03
N SER A 13 -3.33 3.91 13.25
CA SER A 13 -3.05 5.34 13.28
C SER A 13 -3.19 5.97 11.89
N GLU A 14 -3.35 7.30 11.87
CA GLU A 14 -3.46 8.05 10.61
C GLU A 14 -2.21 7.87 9.72
N GLY A 15 -1.01 7.88 10.31
CA GLY A 15 0.24 7.65 9.59
C GLY A 15 0.28 6.31 8.86
N PHE A 16 -0.05 5.24 9.57
CA PHE A 16 -0.19 3.90 9.01
C PHE A 16 -1.19 3.89 7.84
N SER A 17 -2.38 4.48 8.03
CA SER A 17 -3.43 4.51 7.01
C SER A 17 -2.99 5.23 5.72
N MET A 18 -2.18 6.28 5.85
CA MET A 18 -1.59 7.01 4.74
C MET A 18 -0.55 6.17 4.00
N GLY A 19 0.34 5.49 4.73
CA GLY A 19 1.36 4.61 4.13
C GLY A 19 0.74 3.44 3.38
N TRP A 20 -0.30 2.83 3.96
CA TRP A 20 -1.08 1.77 3.32
C TRP A 20 -1.72 2.26 2.02
N SER A 21 -2.42 3.40 2.07
CA SER A 21 -3.12 3.95 0.91
C SER A 21 -2.16 4.36 -0.21
N PHE A 22 -0.98 4.87 0.14
CA PHE A 22 0.07 5.18 -0.83
C PHE A 22 0.61 3.92 -1.50
N ALA A 23 0.97 2.89 -0.71
CA ALA A 23 1.45 1.62 -1.25
C ALA A 23 0.41 0.99 -2.18
N ASP A 24 -0.87 1.02 -1.81
CA ASP A 24 -1.96 0.50 -2.63
C ASP A 24 -2.03 1.20 -4.00
N ASP A 25 -2.05 2.53 -4.03
CA ASP A 25 -2.11 3.29 -5.28
C ASP A 25 -0.84 3.13 -6.13
N TRP A 26 0.32 3.01 -5.50
CA TRP A 26 1.58 2.76 -6.19
C TRP A 26 1.63 1.36 -6.81
N LEU A 27 1.18 0.32 -6.11
CA LEU A 27 1.08 -1.04 -6.63
C LEU A 27 0.12 -1.11 -7.82
N LEU A 28 -1.01 -0.38 -7.78
CA LEU A 28 -1.95 -0.28 -8.90
C LEU A 28 -1.34 0.34 -10.16
N GLN A 29 -0.33 1.19 -10.00
CA GLN A 29 0.39 1.82 -11.11
C GLN A 29 1.56 0.97 -11.63
N GLY A 30 1.69 -0.27 -11.16
CA GLY A 30 2.77 -1.19 -11.54
C GLY A 30 4.01 -1.09 -10.65
N GLY A 31 3.87 -0.48 -9.47
CA GLY A 31 4.89 -0.51 -8.42
C GLY A 31 5.21 -1.95 -8.01
N SER A 32 6.47 -2.20 -7.65
CA SER A 32 6.91 -3.53 -7.20
C SER A 32 6.78 -3.65 -5.70
N PRO A 33 6.12 -4.68 -5.14
CA PRO A 33 6.03 -4.83 -3.67
C PRO A 33 7.39 -5.06 -2.99
N ASP A 34 8.45 -5.30 -3.76
CA ASP A 34 9.84 -5.43 -3.27
C ASP A 34 10.65 -4.14 -3.37
N ALA A 35 10.06 -3.01 -3.80
CA ALA A 35 10.81 -1.77 -3.86
C ALA A 35 11.03 -1.13 -2.49
N GLU A 36 12.05 -0.28 -2.43
CA GLU A 36 12.32 0.55 -1.27
C GLU A 36 11.22 1.60 -1.07
N SER A 37 10.97 1.96 0.18
CA SER A 37 10.02 3.03 0.50
C SER A 37 10.60 4.40 0.15
N PRO A 38 9.77 5.39 -0.22
CA PRO A 38 10.21 6.79 -0.36
C PRO A 38 10.79 7.34 0.94
N ASP A 39 11.90 8.07 0.86
CA ASP A 39 12.51 8.70 2.03
C ASP A 39 11.66 9.83 2.64
N GLY A 40 11.96 10.18 3.90
CA GLY A 40 11.44 11.39 4.57
C GLY A 40 10.08 11.24 5.26
N GLN A 41 9.55 10.02 5.35
CA GLN A 41 8.30 9.73 6.06
C GLN A 41 8.55 9.33 7.52
N GLN A 42 7.49 9.35 8.32
CA GLN A 42 7.51 8.89 9.72
C GLN A 42 7.42 7.36 9.83
N GLU A 43 7.94 6.79 10.91
CA GLU A 43 8.01 5.32 11.15
C GLU A 43 6.68 4.60 10.95
N ASP A 44 5.59 5.20 11.45
CA ASP A 44 4.26 4.65 11.35
C ASP A 44 3.73 4.60 9.90
N TRP A 45 4.13 5.58 9.08
CA TRP A 45 3.83 5.58 7.65
C TRP A 45 4.55 4.44 6.94
N TYR A 46 5.84 4.22 7.25
CA TYR A 46 6.57 3.09 6.69
C TYR A 46 5.94 1.75 7.07
N SER A 47 5.47 1.62 8.30
CA SER A 47 4.78 0.43 8.78
C SER A 47 3.54 0.11 7.92
N GLY A 48 2.72 1.12 7.61
CA GLY A 48 1.57 0.98 6.71
C GLY A 48 1.97 0.62 5.27
N PHE A 49 2.99 1.29 4.73
CA PHE A 49 3.51 1.04 3.38
C PHE A 49 3.97 -0.41 3.22
N PHE A 50 4.83 -0.89 4.13
CA PHE A 50 5.38 -2.23 4.06
C PHE A 50 4.34 -3.31 4.37
N ALA A 51 3.37 -3.04 5.25
CA ALA A 51 2.26 -3.95 5.50
C ALA A 51 1.45 -4.21 4.22
N ARG A 52 1.09 -3.16 3.47
CA ARG A 52 0.37 -3.31 2.20
C ARG A 52 1.19 -4.00 1.12
N CYS A 53 2.49 -3.72 1.04
CA CYS A 53 3.41 -4.41 0.14
C CYS A 53 3.50 -5.90 0.48
N ASN A 54 3.52 -6.26 1.76
CA ASN A 54 3.52 -7.66 2.19
C ASN A 54 2.23 -8.38 1.77
N GLU A 55 1.06 -7.74 1.89
CA GLU A 55 -0.21 -8.30 1.40
C GLU A 55 -0.19 -8.56 -0.11
N ALA A 56 0.43 -7.67 -0.89
CA ALA A 56 0.64 -7.88 -2.32
C ALA A 56 1.53 -9.09 -2.63
N LYS A 57 2.62 -9.30 -1.87
CA LYS A 57 3.49 -10.48 -2.01
C LYS A 57 2.76 -11.78 -1.71
N LEU A 58 1.81 -11.72 -0.76
CA LEU A 58 0.95 -12.85 -0.41
C LEU A 58 -0.15 -13.11 -1.46
N GLY A 59 -0.20 -12.33 -2.55
CA GLY A 59 -1.17 -12.46 -3.62
C GLY A 59 -2.58 -11.98 -3.23
N LYS A 60 -2.70 -11.17 -2.17
CA LYS A 60 -3.99 -10.56 -1.83
C LYS A 60 -4.26 -9.39 -2.77
N ASP A 61 -5.29 -9.58 -3.60
CA ASP A 61 -5.78 -8.74 -4.71
C ASP A 61 -4.98 -7.46 -5.00
N ILE A 62 -4.08 -7.59 -5.98
CA ILE A 62 -3.85 -6.53 -6.96
C ILE A 62 -4.61 -6.99 -8.20
N GLN A 63 -5.88 -6.59 -8.35
CA GLN A 63 -6.56 -6.76 -9.63
C GLN A 63 -5.90 -5.80 -10.60
N THR A 64 -4.94 -6.32 -11.37
CA THR A 64 -4.40 -5.66 -12.54
C THR A 64 -5.58 -5.27 -13.40
N VAL A 65 -5.80 -3.96 -13.57
CA VAL A 65 -6.76 -3.49 -14.57
C VAL A 65 -6.16 -3.85 -15.92
N GLU A 66 -6.52 -5.00 -16.48
CA GLU A 66 -6.26 -5.28 -17.89
C GLU A 66 -7.04 -4.21 -18.68
N LEU A 67 -6.30 -3.25 -19.23
CA LEU A 67 -6.82 -2.31 -20.22
C LEU A 67 -7.15 -3.12 -21.48
N ALA A 68 -8.45 -3.33 -21.71
CA ALA A 68 -9.01 -3.89 -22.94
C ALA A 68 -8.81 -2.95 -24.15
#